data_AF-A0A972KW93-F1
#
_entry.id   AF-A0A972KW93-F1
#
_cell.length_a   1.000
_cell.length_b   1.000
_cell.length_c   1.000
_cell.angle_alpha   90.00
_cell.angle_beta   90.00
_cell.angle_gamma   90.00
#
_symmetry.space_group_name_H-M   'P 1'
#
loop_
_entity.id
_entity.type
_entity.pdbx_description
1 polymer ?
#
loop_
_entity_poly.entity_id
_entity_poly.type
_entity_poly.pdbx_seq_one_letter_code
_entity_poly.pdbx_strand_id
1 'polypeptide(L)'
;MSVPDGRGRSMRTGPYLFGKARTCSFVRDLSWNLGKFVTLPTWRVGTLCAACLSLSIVSCGGGGGNTQSASSPAGNSFVRAQKGPFQAGSKVVLYELDASGQRTGRTTITTTAEVGLFVAGTTWSGATEAEVTGYYFDESSGTFGAQPDTLTGWINLPSAQIQYINLLTHFSLARTRSLVSAGQSLSVARITAFNEIRTLFNLKTENADALAYLDLTDGTGVWSVDNANLMLFSTAVMMAGLQQSDIDDMRDDIADDGIINGIAMPFWIRTAVYAGIVDLEAAKIRLETLPGVVDAPGFSTLGSTFPFWVDLTDDSDGDGLSDQAEVLVEGSDPLSSDTDSDGMPDGWEVSFGFDPLVDDASGDPDGDGLTNVQEYLSQTNPNASDTDGDSYTDGNELNNGGDPNDKLSLPLAITSSPGPDGETGFNYTYAIQTTWAGANFSLDSAPPGMSIDASGGLISWTPALAQPGSFSVSVRVTSGLYSTVQSYVLTTVPGNTGDINEDGKINGKDILLGERIVLGLMVPSAQQTIRADLSADGNIQGNDVVMIQRMALGP
;
A
#
# COMPACT_ATOMS: atom_id res chain seq x y z
N MET A 1 31.31 12.79 49.88
CA MET A 1 32.78 12.94 49.91
C MET A 1 33.30 12.42 48.57
N SER A 2 34.03 13.12 47.72
CA SER A 2 34.50 14.50 47.63
C SER A 2 34.94 14.66 46.17
N VAL A 3 34.51 15.74 45.53
CA VAL A 3 35.04 16.23 44.25
C VAL A 3 36.52 16.62 44.43
N PRO A 4 37.31 16.63 43.34
CA PRO A 4 38.20 17.78 43.18
C PRO A 4 38.10 18.44 41.81
N ASP A 5 38.06 19.77 41.94
CA ASP A 5 38.04 20.84 40.97
C ASP A 5 39.47 21.08 40.41
N GLY A 6 39.57 21.60 39.19
CA GLY A 6 40.86 21.77 38.50
C GLY A 6 40.80 22.72 37.32
N ARG A 7 40.64 24.02 37.60
CA ARG A 7 40.71 25.14 36.64
C ARG A 7 42.12 25.33 36.05
N GLY A 8 42.18 25.80 34.80
CA GLY A 8 43.40 26.41 34.24
C GLY A 8 43.27 27.04 32.84
N ARG A 9 42.84 28.32 32.80
CA ARG A 9 43.25 29.47 31.91
C ARG A 9 43.38 29.24 30.38
N SER A 10 42.85 30.11 29.51
CA SER A 10 43.41 31.46 29.27
C SER A 10 42.50 32.33 28.38
N MET A 11 42.41 33.62 28.75
CA MET A 11 41.86 34.74 27.98
C MET A 11 42.75 35.17 26.80
N ARG A 12 42.12 35.76 25.76
CA ARG A 12 42.59 36.94 24.96
C ARG A 12 41.39 37.45 24.12
N THR A 13 40.75 38.55 24.53
CA THR A 13 40.79 39.92 23.94
C THR A 13 40.24 40.05 22.51
N GLY A 14 39.16 40.85 22.35
CA GLY A 14 38.46 41.18 21.09
C GLY A 14 39.24 42.08 20.09
N PRO A 15 38.61 42.88 19.19
CA PRO A 15 37.26 43.48 19.28
C PRO A 15 36.40 43.46 17.99
N TYR A 16 35.18 43.98 18.15
CA TYR A 16 34.17 44.38 17.17
C TYR A 16 34.68 45.05 15.89
N LEU A 17 34.09 44.69 14.74
CA LEU A 17 33.98 45.55 13.56
C LEU A 17 32.62 45.36 12.87
N PHE A 18 31.92 46.49 12.69
CA PHE A 18 30.77 46.66 11.81
C PHE A 18 31.18 46.50 10.34
N GLY A 19 30.33 45.85 9.54
CA GLY A 19 30.50 45.79 8.08
C GLY A 19 29.20 45.40 7.37
N LYS A 20 28.37 46.39 7.04
CA LYS A 20 27.41 46.29 5.93
C LYS A 20 28.20 46.21 4.61
N ALA A 21 27.79 45.34 3.69
CA ALA A 21 27.43 45.71 2.30
C ALA A 21 27.58 44.55 1.29
N ARG A 22 26.50 44.36 0.50
CA ARG A 22 26.43 43.88 -0.90
C ARG A 22 26.70 42.37 -1.08
N THR A 23 26.00 41.65 -1.93
CA THR A 23 25.83 41.90 -3.37
C THR A 23 24.67 41.07 -3.95
N CYS A 24 23.89 41.68 -4.86
CA CYS A 24 23.15 40.98 -5.92
C CYS A 24 24.11 40.36 -6.94
N SER A 25 23.73 39.22 -7.51
CA SER A 25 23.97 38.82 -8.91
C SER A 25 22.97 37.70 -9.23
N PHE A 26 21.96 37.90 -10.09
CA PHE A 26 21.98 37.65 -11.54
C PHE A 26 22.26 36.15 -11.84
N VAL A 27 21.49 35.40 -12.64
CA VAL A 27 21.14 35.62 -14.07
C VAL A 27 20.08 34.58 -14.54
N ARG A 28 19.01 35.05 -15.23
CA ARG A 28 18.23 34.48 -16.39
C ARG A 28 17.51 33.11 -16.28
N ASP A 29 16.39 32.84 -16.98
CA ASP A 29 15.96 33.27 -18.34
C ASP A 29 14.43 33.48 -18.50
N LEU A 30 14.09 34.35 -19.47
CA LEU A 30 12.77 34.62 -20.07
C LEU A 30 12.28 33.39 -20.88
N SER A 31 10.99 33.12 -21.14
CA SER A 31 10.19 33.90 -22.10
C SER A 31 8.75 33.39 -22.32
N TRP A 32 7.82 34.35 -22.36
CA TRP A 32 6.63 34.51 -23.23
C TRP A 32 5.47 33.49 -23.17
N ASN A 33 4.30 33.97 -22.74
CA ASN A 33 3.12 34.00 -23.62
C ASN A 33 2.11 35.08 -23.22
N LEU A 34 2.01 36.10 -24.07
CA LEU A 34 0.93 37.10 -24.10
C LEU A 34 -0.21 36.54 -24.94
N GLY A 35 -1.43 36.57 -24.42
CA GLY A 35 -2.62 36.49 -25.27
C GLY A 35 -3.88 35.98 -24.60
N LYS A 36 -4.66 36.89 -24.03
CA LYS A 36 -6.05 37.19 -24.45
C LYS A 36 -6.75 38.00 -23.34
N PHE A 37 -6.86 39.30 -23.61
CA PHE A 37 -7.89 40.14 -22.99
C PHE A 37 -9.26 39.59 -23.39
N VAL A 38 -10.00 39.07 -22.41
CA VAL A 38 -11.44 38.88 -22.53
C VAL A 38 -12.10 40.11 -21.89
N THR A 39 -12.84 40.82 -22.72
CA THR A 39 -13.66 41.98 -22.40
C THR A 39 -14.75 41.62 -21.39
N LEU A 40 -14.75 42.25 -20.22
CA LEU A 40 -15.88 42.24 -19.28
C LEU A 40 -16.97 43.20 -19.78
N PRO A 41 -18.26 42.82 -19.82
CA PRO A 41 -19.33 43.74 -20.14
C PRO A 41 -19.67 44.58 -18.90
N THR A 42 -19.66 45.89 -19.10
CA THR A 42 -20.24 46.91 -18.21
C THR A 42 -21.70 46.58 -17.90
N TRP A 43 -22.03 46.36 -16.62
CA TRP A 43 -23.41 46.38 -16.13
C TRP A 43 -23.63 47.53 -15.15
N ARG A 44 -24.87 48.03 -15.22
CA ARG A 44 -25.30 49.39 -14.93
C ARG A 44 -25.44 49.67 -13.43
N VAL A 45 -25.15 50.93 -13.12
CA VAL A 45 -25.60 51.68 -11.94
C VAL A 45 -27.13 51.67 -11.81
N GLY A 46 -27.63 51.46 -10.59
CA GLY A 46 -29.03 51.63 -10.16
C GLY A 46 -29.66 50.31 -9.73
N THR A 47 -29.81 50.01 -8.43
CA THR A 47 -30.75 50.68 -7.53
C THR A 47 -30.35 50.39 -6.09
N LEU A 48 -30.06 51.44 -5.31
CA LEU A 48 -29.89 51.37 -3.86
C LEU A 48 -31.20 50.92 -3.21
N CYS A 49 -31.18 49.78 -2.52
CA CYS A 49 -32.16 49.47 -1.50
C CYS A 49 -31.58 49.91 -0.15
N ALA A 50 -32.19 50.92 0.46
CA ALA A 50 -31.75 51.53 1.70
C ALA A 50 -32.09 50.62 2.89
N ALA A 51 -31.11 49.83 3.35
CA ALA A 51 -31.10 49.23 4.70
C ALA A 51 -29.71 48.65 5.02
N CYS A 52 -28.68 49.49 5.13
CA CYS A 52 -27.45 49.22 5.91
C CYS A 52 -26.54 50.45 5.81
N LEU A 53 -26.89 51.52 6.54
CA LEU A 53 -26.04 52.69 6.65
C LEU A 53 -26.15 53.25 8.06
N SER A 54 -25.47 52.59 8.99
CA SER A 54 -25.04 53.18 10.25
C SER A 54 -23.97 52.31 10.88
N LEU A 55 -22.70 52.71 10.75
CA LEU A 55 -21.72 52.81 11.83
C LEU A 55 -20.31 52.99 11.23
N SER A 56 -19.99 54.24 10.92
CA SER A 56 -18.61 54.71 10.92
C SER A 56 -18.56 55.84 11.93
N ILE A 57 -18.21 55.51 13.18
CA ILE A 57 -17.81 56.52 14.16
C ILE A 57 -16.28 56.49 14.17
N VAL A 58 -15.69 57.41 13.41
CA VAL A 58 -14.33 57.87 13.65
C VAL A 58 -14.39 58.77 14.88
N SER A 59 -13.92 58.29 16.02
CA SER A 59 -13.64 59.14 17.18
C SER A 59 -12.15 59.42 17.22
N CYS A 60 -11.78 60.66 16.94
CA CYS A 60 -10.45 61.19 17.18
C CYS A 60 -10.42 61.72 18.62
N GLY A 61 -9.60 61.15 19.50
CA GLY A 61 -9.40 61.63 20.88
C GLY A 61 -8.39 60.79 21.63
N GLY A 62 -7.24 61.36 21.95
CA GLY A 62 -6.11 60.66 22.54
C GLY A 62 -6.17 60.42 24.05
N GLY A 63 -5.38 59.44 24.49
CA GLY A 63 -4.74 59.37 25.81
C GLY A 63 -5.58 58.83 26.97
N GLY A 64 -5.33 57.58 27.35
CA GLY A 64 -5.67 57.04 28.68
C GLY A 64 -6.37 55.68 28.62
N GLY A 65 -5.71 54.63 29.11
CA GLY A 65 -6.20 53.25 29.06
C GLY A 65 -7.54 53.05 29.76
N ASN A 66 -8.48 52.46 29.03
CA ASN A 66 -9.50 51.56 29.54
C ASN A 66 -10.17 50.86 28.35
N THR A 67 -10.18 49.54 28.37
CA THR A 67 -10.90 48.68 27.43
C THR A 67 -12.39 49.00 27.47
N GLN A 68 -12.93 49.64 26.43
CA GLN A 68 -14.37 49.77 26.24
C GLN A 68 -14.83 48.75 25.21
N SER A 69 -15.49 47.73 25.74
CA SER A 69 -16.33 46.78 25.02
C SER A 69 -17.44 47.54 24.29
N ALA A 70 -17.52 47.39 22.97
CA ALA A 70 -18.68 47.86 22.22
C ALA A 70 -19.88 46.97 22.57
N SER A 71 -20.85 47.51 23.31
CA SER A 71 -22.13 46.86 23.55
C SER A 71 -23.06 47.02 22.35
N SER A 72 -23.51 45.90 21.79
CA SER A 72 -24.54 45.82 20.74
C SER A 72 -25.92 46.24 21.29
N PRO A 73 -26.82 46.82 20.47
CA PRO A 73 -28.20 47.09 20.87
C PRO A 73 -28.94 45.80 21.24
N ALA A 74 -29.79 45.88 22.27
CA ALA A 74 -30.59 44.77 22.78
C ALA A 74 -31.47 44.13 21.68
N GLY A 75 -31.26 42.84 21.41
CA GLY A 75 -32.18 41.99 20.63
C GLY A 75 -31.53 41.05 19.63
N ASN A 76 -30.32 41.36 19.12
CA ASN A 76 -29.66 40.57 18.09
C ASN A 76 -28.33 39.98 18.60
N SER A 77 -28.25 38.66 18.67
CA SER A 77 -26.98 37.95 18.87
C SER A 77 -26.22 37.82 17.55
N PHE A 78 -24.93 38.05 17.61
CA PHE A 78 -24.00 37.80 16.51
C PHE A 78 -23.34 36.45 16.68
N VAL A 79 -23.20 35.71 15.58
CA VAL A 79 -22.55 34.41 15.52
C VAL A 79 -21.68 34.37 14.28
N ARG A 80 -20.57 33.61 14.29
CA ARG A 80 -19.67 33.48 13.15
C ARG A 80 -19.35 32.01 12.87
N ALA A 81 -19.36 31.62 11.61
CA ALA A 81 -18.95 30.27 11.19
C ALA A 81 -17.53 30.26 10.64
N GLN A 82 -16.65 29.41 11.20
CA GLN A 82 -15.21 29.38 10.98
C GLN A 82 -14.66 27.94 11.02
N LYS A 83 -14.39 27.37 9.85
CA LYS A 83 -13.38 26.30 9.61
C LYS A 83 -12.22 26.91 8.80
N GLY A 84 -12.08 28.23 8.78
CA GLY A 84 -11.90 28.97 7.54
C GLY A 84 -13.20 29.73 7.30
N PRO A 85 -13.24 31.08 7.36
CA PRO A 85 -14.50 31.81 7.41
C PRO A 85 -15.43 31.48 6.24
N PHE A 86 -16.70 31.18 6.54
CA PHE A 86 -17.67 30.86 5.50
C PHE A 86 -17.90 32.05 4.57
N GLN A 87 -18.03 31.78 3.28
CA GLN A 87 -18.34 32.76 2.25
C GLN A 87 -19.67 33.44 2.56
N ALA A 88 -19.77 34.74 2.25
CA ALA A 88 -21.05 35.46 2.32
C ALA A 88 -22.11 34.78 1.45
N GLY A 89 -23.33 34.66 1.99
CA GLY A 89 -24.45 33.94 1.36
C GLY A 89 -24.55 32.46 1.72
N SER A 90 -23.65 31.93 2.57
CA SER A 90 -23.78 30.56 3.10
C SER A 90 -25.07 30.43 3.92
N LYS A 91 -25.74 29.28 3.78
CA LYS A 91 -27.04 29.01 4.41
C LYS A 91 -26.82 28.74 5.90
N VAL A 92 -27.62 29.36 6.74
CA VAL A 92 -27.63 29.12 8.18
C VAL A 92 -29.03 28.70 8.61
N VAL A 93 -29.13 27.58 9.32
CA VAL A 93 -30.37 27.11 9.94
C VAL A 93 -30.15 27.04 11.45
N LEU A 94 -31.02 27.69 12.20
CA LEU A 94 -31.03 27.65 13.66
C LEU A 94 -32.21 26.81 14.13
N TYR A 95 -31.98 25.93 15.10
CA TYR A 95 -32.99 25.08 15.71
C TYR A 95 -33.08 25.37 17.22
N GLU A 96 -34.27 25.69 17.70
CA GLU A 96 -34.52 25.77 19.15
C GLU A 96 -34.42 24.37 19.75
N LEU A 97 -33.74 24.27 20.90
CA LEU A 97 -33.58 23.02 21.61
C LEU A 97 -34.31 23.05 22.95
N ASP A 98 -34.84 21.91 23.34
CA ASP A 98 -35.41 21.72 24.67
C ASP A 98 -34.31 21.48 25.73
N ALA A 99 -34.74 21.30 26.99
CA ALA A 99 -33.84 21.06 28.11
C ALA A 99 -33.06 19.73 28.01
N SER A 100 -33.47 18.82 27.13
CA SER A 100 -32.77 17.57 26.82
C SER A 100 -31.85 17.66 25.61
N GLY A 101 -31.78 18.83 24.96
CA GLY A 101 -30.95 19.06 23.77
C GLY A 101 -31.59 18.59 22.46
N GLN A 102 -32.88 18.25 22.48
CA GLN A 102 -33.62 17.81 21.29
C GLN A 102 -34.27 19.00 20.57
N ARG A 103 -34.34 18.93 19.24
CA ARG A 103 -34.97 19.99 18.42
C ARG A 103 -36.47 20.06 18.72
N THR A 104 -36.98 21.24 19.07
CA THR A 104 -38.42 21.46 19.36
C THR A 104 -39.28 21.53 18.09
N GLY A 105 -38.63 21.65 16.93
CA GLY A 105 -39.26 21.93 15.63
C GLY A 105 -39.35 23.42 15.29
N ARG A 106 -39.06 24.33 16.22
CA ARG A 106 -38.93 25.77 15.90
C ARG A 106 -37.58 26.05 15.24
N THR A 107 -37.62 26.72 14.09
CA THR A 107 -36.43 27.02 13.29
C THR A 107 -36.43 28.45 12.75
N THR A 108 -35.24 28.97 12.43
CA THR A 108 -35.03 30.24 11.75
C THR A 108 -33.91 30.06 10.72
N ILE A 109 -34.11 30.60 9.52
CA ILE A 109 -33.13 30.54 8.43
C ILE A 109 -32.58 31.95 8.21
N THR A 110 -31.27 32.05 8.08
CA THR A 110 -30.54 33.28 7.75
C THR A 110 -29.37 32.94 6.83
N THR A 111 -28.57 33.94 6.46
CA THR A 111 -27.37 33.75 5.64
C THR A 111 -26.18 34.47 6.26
N THR A 112 -24.98 33.97 5.99
CA THR A 112 -23.74 34.64 6.38
C THR A 112 -23.53 35.93 5.58
N ALA A 113 -22.94 36.91 6.23
CA ALA A 113 -22.28 38.06 5.64
C ALA A 113 -20.77 37.77 5.50
N GLU A 114 -19.95 38.81 5.31
CA GLU A 114 -18.50 38.67 5.19
C GLU A 114 -17.89 37.89 6.35
N VAL A 115 -16.95 37.00 6.03
CA VAL A 115 -16.16 36.23 7.01
C VAL A 115 -17.07 35.40 7.94
N GLY A 116 -18.14 34.82 7.39
CA GLY A 116 -19.03 33.90 8.09
C GLY A 116 -19.92 34.52 9.16
N LEU A 117 -19.96 35.85 9.31
CA LEU A 117 -20.75 36.53 10.34
C LEU A 117 -22.25 36.47 10.01
N PHE A 118 -23.10 36.15 10.98
CA PHE A 118 -24.55 36.26 10.81
C PHE A 118 -25.24 36.75 12.09
N VAL A 119 -26.44 37.29 11.91
CA VAL A 119 -27.33 37.68 13.00
C VAL A 119 -28.34 36.55 13.20
N ALA A 120 -28.44 36.04 14.43
CA ALA A 120 -29.31 34.92 14.73
C ALA A 120 -30.80 35.25 14.52
N GLY A 121 -31.23 36.43 14.96
CA GLY A 121 -32.58 36.95 14.70
C GLY A 121 -33.72 36.06 15.23
N THR A 122 -33.47 35.29 16.29
CA THR A 122 -34.43 34.30 16.82
C THR A 122 -35.49 34.93 17.73
N THR A 123 -36.66 34.31 17.79
CA THR A 123 -37.75 34.71 18.71
C THR A 123 -37.74 33.95 20.04
N TRP A 124 -36.75 33.09 20.26
CA TRP A 124 -36.59 32.26 21.45
C TRP A 124 -35.28 32.57 22.16
N SER A 125 -35.22 32.17 23.43
CA SER A 125 -34.02 32.23 24.26
C SER A 125 -33.69 30.84 24.80
N GLY A 126 -32.43 30.46 24.76
CA GLY A 126 -31.91 29.21 25.28
C GLY A 126 -30.91 28.55 24.33
N ALA A 127 -30.68 27.28 24.59
CA ALA A 127 -29.83 26.43 23.77
C ALA A 127 -30.37 26.37 22.33
N THR A 128 -29.48 26.61 21.38
CA THR A 128 -29.77 26.64 19.95
C THR A 128 -28.68 25.86 19.24
N GLU A 129 -29.10 24.98 18.34
CA GLU A 129 -28.18 24.37 17.38
C GLU A 129 -28.14 25.25 16.14
N ALA A 130 -26.93 25.57 15.69
CA ALA A 130 -26.70 26.18 14.40
C ALA A 130 -26.15 25.13 13.44
N GLU A 131 -26.67 25.14 12.21
CA GLU A 131 -26.21 24.35 11.07
C GLU A 131 -25.88 25.34 9.96
N VAL A 132 -24.63 25.34 9.51
CA VAL A 132 -24.12 26.28 8.51
C VAL A 132 -23.59 25.48 7.33
N THR A 133 -24.16 25.71 6.15
CA THR A 133 -23.77 25.04 4.91
C THR A 133 -23.31 26.06 3.87
N GLY A 134 -22.12 25.87 3.32
CA GLY A 134 -21.56 26.74 2.29
C GLY A 134 -20.08 26.51 2.06
N TYR A 135 -19.45 27.39 1.29
CA TYR A 135 -18.03 27.31 0.99
C TYR A 135 -17.24 28.02 2.07
N TYR A 136 -16.22 27.37 2.62
CA TYR A 136 -15.30 28.00 3.57
C TYR A 136 -14.04 28.51 2.87
N PHE A 137 -13.40 29.51 3.45
CA PHE A 137 -12.09 29.99 3.00
C PHE A 137 -11.01 29.03 3.44
N ASP A 138 -10.25 28.49 2.50
CA ASP A 138 -9.13 27.59 2.75
C ASP A 138 -7.86 28.39 3.03
N GLU A 139 -7.43 28.43 4.30
CA GLU A 139 -6.20 29.11 4.73
C GLU A 139 -4.91 28.48 4.18
N SER A 140 -4.94 27.24 3.66
CA SER A 140 -3.79 26.60 3.01
C SER A 140 -3.58 27.05 1.57
N SER A 141 -4.65 27.38 0.83
CA SER A 141 -4.58 27.85 -0.56
C SER A 141 -4.82 29.35 -0.72
N GLY A 142 -5.52 29.99 0.22
CA GLY A 142 -5.98 31.37 0.13
C GLY A 142 -7.20 31.54 -0.80
N THR A 143 -7.93 30.46 -1.08
CA THR A 143 -9.12 30.46 -1.95
C THR A 143 -10.33 29.87 -1.21
N PHE A 144 -11.52 29.93 -1.79
CA PHE A 144 -12.67 29.23 -1.21
C PHE A 144 -12.69 27.77 -1.67
N GLY A 145 -13.16 26.87 -0.80
CA GLY A 145 -13.32 25.45 -1.12
C GLY A 145 -14.14 25.21 -2.39
N ALA A 146 -13.90 24.06 -3.04
CA ALA A 146 -14.56 23.70 -4.29
C ALA A 146 -15.98 23.14 -4.11
N GLN A 147 -16.30 22.64 -2.92
CA GLN A 147 -17.60 22.06 -2.56
C GLN A 147 -18.15 22.75 -1.31
N PRO A 148 -19.49 22.75 -1.12
CA PRO A 148 -20.08 23.24 0.11
C PRO A 148 -19.96 22.20 1.23
N ASP A 149 -19.54 22.66 2.40
CA ASP A 149 -19.38 21.86 3.61
C ASP A 149 -20.40 22.28 4.65
N THR A 150 -20.66 21.40 5.62
CA THR A 150 -21.60 21.68 6.72
C THR A 150 -20.91 21.58 8.05
N LEU A 151 -21.02 22.65 8.85
CA LEU A 151 -20.68 22.62 10.26
C LEU A 151 -21.93 22.79 11.10
N THR A 152 -21.92 22.11 12.23
CA THR A 152 -22.92 22.26 13.26
C THR A 152 -22.27 22.70 14.55
N GLY A 153 -23.02 23.32 15.44
CA GLY A 153 -22.49 23.64 16.76
C GLY A 153 -23.56 24.14 17.70
N TRP A 154 -23.21 24.12 18.98
CA TRP A 154 -24.07 24.63 20.03
C TRP A 154 -23.77 26.08 20.37
N ILE A 155 -24.84 26.87 20.45
CA ILE A 155 -24.80 28.26 20.87
C ILE A 155 -25.96 28.56 21.82
N ASN A 156 -25.78 29.57 22.67
CA ASN A 156 -26.81 30.07 23.56
C ASN A 156 -27.31 31.44 23.10
N LEU A 157 -28.62 31.61 22.98
CA LEU A 157 -29.23 32.86 22.52
C LEU A 157 -30.19 33.44 23.57
N PRO A 158 -30.29 34.77 23.76
CA PRO A 158 -29.36 35.76 23.22
C PRO A 158 -27.99 35.71 23.95
N SER A 159 -26.92 36.12 23.28
CA SER A 159 -25.59 36.28 23.89
C SER A 159 -25.08 37.70 23.71
N ALA A 160 -24.37 38.20 24.73
CA ALA A 160 -23.68 39.49 24.69
C ALA A 160 -22.34 39.42 23.94
N GLN A 161 -21.80 38.22 23.75
CA GLN A 161 -20.56 37.95 23.02
C GLN A 161 -20.85 37.22 21.71
N ILE A 162 -19.97 37.41 20.73
CA ILE A 162 -19.99 36.63 19.50
C ILE A 162 -19.70 35.17 19.86
N GLN A 163 -20.50 34.26 19.33
CA GLN A 163 -20.25 32.82 19.42
C GLN A 163 -19.82 32.28 18.06
N TYR A 164 -19.09 31.17 18.06
CA TYR A 164 -18.43 30.61 16.89
C TYR A 164 -18.89 29.18 16.63
N ILE A 165 -19.10 28.87 15.35
CA ILE A 165 -19.31 27.51 14.85
C ILE A 165 -18.05 27.11 14.11
N ASN A 166 -17.34 26.11 14.62
CA ASN A 166 -16.07 25.60 14.10
C ASN A 166 -16.02 24.06 14.12
N LEU A 167 -14.92 23.49 13.60
CA LEU A 167 -14.70 22.04 13.58
C LEU A 167 -14.87 21.38 14.95
N LEU A 168 -14.34 21.99 16.02
CA LEU A 168 -14.43 21.43 17.37
C LEU A 168 -15.85 21.48 17.92
N THR A 169 -16.63 22.53 17.62
CA THR A 169 -18.05 22.58 17.98
C THR A 169 -18.89 21.55 17.21
N HIS A 170 -18.46 21.20 16.00
CA HIS A 170 -19.11 20.18 15.17
C HIS A 170 -18.96 18.79 15.78
N PHE A 171 -17.72 18.42 16.12
CA PHE A 171 -17.43 17.16 16.83
C PHE A 171 -18.10 17.13 18.22
N SER A 172 -18.04 18.25 18.96
CA SER A 172 -18.60 18.34 20.32
C SER A 172 -20.11 18.14 20.35
N LEU A 173 -20.82 18.67 19.36
CA LEU A 173 -22.26 18.49 19.26
C LEU A 173 -22.62 17.03 19.02
N ALA A 174 -21.95 16.36 18.07
CA ALA A 174 -22.20 14.97 17.75
C ALA A 174 -21.91 14.05 18.94
N ARG A 175 -20.76 14.21 19.59
CA ARG A 175 -20.42 13.46 20.81
C ARG A 175 -21.39 13.72 21.95
N THR A 176 -21.81 14.96 22.16
CA THR A 176 -22.80 15.21 23.22
C THR A 176 -24.12 14.50 22.95
N ARG A 177 -24.58 14.46 21.69
CA ARG A 177 -25.80 13.74 21.32
C ARG A 177 -25.70 12.25 21.59
N SER A 178 -24.57 11.64 21.20
CA SER A 178 -24.29 10.23 21.49
C SER A 178 -24.38 9.94 22.99
N LEU A 179 -23.70 10.74 23.82
CA LEU A 179 -23.72 10.59 25.28
C LEU A 179 -25.12 10.77 25.89
N VAL A 180 -25.91 11.73 25.40
CA VAL A 180 -27.31 11.91 25.82
C VAL A 180 -28.16 10.71 25.41
N SER A 181 -27.96 10.17 24.21
CA SER A 181 -28.66 8.96 23.74
C SER A 181 -28.29 7.72 24.57
N ALA A 182 -27.06 7.67 25.09
CA ALA A 182 -26.59 6.67 26.04
C ALA A 182 -27.09 6.89 27.49
N GLY A 183 -27.92 7.92 27.73
CA GLY A 183 -28.60 8.17 28.99
C GLY A 183 -27.92 9.18 29.92
N GLN A 184 -26.85 9.87 29.49
CA GLN A 184 -26.27 10.95 30.27
C GLN A 184 -27.19 12.18 30.27
N SER A 185 -27.17 12.96 31.37
CA SER A 185 -27.83 14.26 31.37
C SER A 185 -27.09 15.22 30.45
N LEU A 186 -27.82 16.15 29.83
CA LEU A 186 -27.25 17.14 28.90
C LEU A 186 -26.04 17.88 29.48
N SER A 187 -26.11 18.28 30.76
CA SER A 187 -25.04 19.02 31.41
C SER A 187 -23.76 18.18 31.60
N VAL A 188 -23.91 16.90 31.93
CA VAL A 188 -22.77 15.97 32.07
C VAL A 188 -22.20 15.65 30.70
N ALA A 189 -23.05 15.31 29.74
CA ALA A 189 -22.67 14.96 28.39
C ALA A 189 -21.85 16.07 27.71
N ARG A 190 -22.24 17.34 27.91
CA ARG A 190 -21.49 18.52 27.41
C ARG A 190 -20.07 18.60 27.97
N ILE A 191 -19.91 18.39 29.27
CA ILE A 191 -18.61 18.46 29.94
C ILE A 191 -17.73 17.29 29.51
N THR A 192 -18.31 16.09 29.40
CA THR A 192 -17.59 14.90 28.92
C THR A 192 -17.09 15.10 27.49
N ALA A 193 -17.98 15.44 26.55
CA ALA A 193 -17.62 15.68 25.15
C ALA A 193 -16.55 16.77 25.00
N PHE A 194 -16.66 17.83 25.79
CA PHE A 194 -15.65 18.89 25.82
C PHE A 194 -14.28 18.38 26.29
N ASN A 195 -14.23 17.59 27.37
CA ASN A 195 -12.96 17.10 27.92
C ASN A 195 -12.26 16.11 26.98
N GLU A 196 -13.03 15.27 26.28
CA GLU A 196 -12.54 14.37 25.24
C GLU A 196 -11.90 15.17 24.10
N ILE A 197 -12.64 16.15 23.54
CA ILE A 197 -12.14 17.03 22.46
C ILE A 197 -10.95 17.87 22.92
N ARG A 198 -10.98 18.41 24.15
CA ARG A 198 -9.84 19.12 24.73
C ARG A 198 -8.59 18.24 24.72
N THR A 199 -8.73 16.95 25.03
CA THR A 199 -7.61 16.00 25.08
C THR A 199 -7.09 15.69 23.68
N LEU A 200 -7.99 15.36 22.74
CA LEU A 200 -7.65 15.06 21.35
C LEU A 200 -6.92 16.23 20.67
N PHE A 201 -7.42 17.44 20.87
CA PHE A 201 -6.95 18.67 20.23
C PHE A 201 -6.09 19.53 21.15
N ASN A 202 -5.46 18.96 22.19
CA ASN A 202 -4.52 19.63 23.11
C ASN A 202 -4.93 21.06 23.57
N LEU A 203 -6.22 21.27 23.84
CA LEU A 203 -6.73 22.59 24.21
C LEU A 203 -6.38 22.90 25.67
N LYS A 204 -6.05 24.16 25.96
CA LYS A 204 -5.68 24.66 27.30
C LYS A 204 -6.88 25.18 28.08
N THR A 205 -7.99 25.52 27.41
CA THR A 205 -9.25 25.93 28.03
C THR A 205 -9.91 24.83 28.87
N GLU A 206 -10.28 25.14 30.12
CA GLU A 206 -10.99 24.21 31.03
C GLU A 206 -12.51 24.45 31.05
N ASN A 207 -13.02 25.40 30.27
CA ASN A 207 -14.43 25.75 30.26
C ASN A 207 -15.18 25.03 29.12
N ALA A 208 -16.20 24.24 29.45
CA ALA A 208 -17.00 23.49 28.48
C ALA A 208 -17.71 24.35 27.42
N ASP A 209 -17.93 25.63 27.68
CA ASP A 209 -18.50 26.56 26.69
C ASP A 209 -17.43 27.22 25.79
N ALA A 210 -16.14 26.99 26.05
CA ALA A 210 -15.04 27.68 25.37
C ALA A 210 -14.93 27.39 23.89
N LEU A 211 -15.34 26.20 23.42
CA LEU A 211 -15.28 25.84 22.00
C LEU A 211 -16.05 26.82 21.12
N ALA A 212 -17.18 27.34 21.64
CA ALA A 212 -18.01 28.34 20.96
C ALA A 212 -17.45 29.77 21.08
N TYR A 213 -16.29 29.96 21.69
CA TYR A 213 -15.58 31.25 21.80
C TYR A 213 -14.20 31.22 21.15
N LEU A 214 -13.80 30.10 20.54
CA LEU A 214 -12.55 30.02 19.78
C LEU A 214 -12.72 30.76 18.45
N ASP A 215 -11.82 31.71 18.22
CA ASP A 215 -11.88 32.67 17.11
C ASP A 215 -10.65 32.56 16.22
N LEU A 216 -10.84 32.10 14.99
CA LEU A 216 -9.78 32.04 13.98
C LEU A 216 -9.35 33.41 13.47
N THR A 217 -10.03 34.50 13.84
CA THR A 217 -9.72 35.87 13.42
C THR A 217 -9.11 36.73 14.53
N ASP A 218 -8.84 36.13 15.69
CA ASP A 218 -8.17 36.76 16.83
C ASP A 218 -7.02 35.88 17.35
N GLY A 219 -5.78 36.30 17.05
CA GLY A 219 -4.55 35.69 17.56
C GLY A 219 -4.15 36.18 18.94
N THR A 220 -4.93 37.06 19.56
CA THR A 220 -4.63 37.68 20.86
C THR A 220 -5.48 37.08 22.00
N GLY A 221 -5.25 37.59 23.21
CA GLY A 221 -6.10 37.27 24.35
C GLY A 221 -5.86 35.89 24.98
N VAL A 222 -6.77 35.53 25.87
CA VAL A 222 -6.66 34.34 26.74
C VAL A 222 -6.81 33.02 25.98
N TRP A 223 -7.41 33.04 24.79
CA TRP A 223 -7.64 31.87 23.95
C TRP A 223 -6.64 31.73 22.80
N SER A 224 -5.64 32.61 22.69
CA SER A 224 -4.68 32.64 21.57
C SER A 224 -3.99 31.31 21.27
N VAL A 225 -3.69 30.49 22.28
CA VAL A 225 -3.13 29.13 22.10
C VAL A 225 -4.17 28.18 21.51
N ASP A 226 -5.41 28.21 22.02
CA ASP A 226 -6.48 27.33 21.55
C ASP A 226 -6.98 27.73 20.15
N ASN A 227 -6.96 29.02 19.83
CA ASN A 227 -7.23 29.53 18.49
C ASN A 227 -6.15 29.08 17.50
N ALA A 228 -4.87 29.07 17.90
CA ALA A 228 -3.77 28.59 17.06
C ALA A 228 -3.84 27.07 16.85
N ASN A 229 -4.25 26.31 17.87
CA ASN A 229 -4.51 24.88 17.81
C ASN A 229 -5.66 24.54 16.83
N LEU A 230 -6.78 25.27 16.92
CA LEU A 230 -7.89 25.15 15.98
C LEU A 230 -7.43 25.48 14.55
N MET A 231 -6.65 26.54 14.36
CA MET A 231 -6.14 26.94 13.05
C MET A 231 -5.19 25.88 12.46
N LEU A 232 -4.32 25.30 13.27
CA LEU A 232 -3.40 24.25 12.85
C LEU A 232 -4.16 23.01 12.39
N PHE A 233 -5.12 22.52 13.18
CA PHE A 233 -5.97 21.40 12.78
C PHE A 233 -6.74 21.71 11.49
N SER A 234 -7.37 22.88 11.44
CA SER A 234 -8.13 23.34 10.29
C SER A 234 -7.29 23.38 9.00
N THR A 235 -6.09 23.96 9.08
CA THR A 235 -5.16 24.05 7.94
C THR A 235 -4.65 22.67 7.53
N ALA A 236 -4.35 21.79 8.50
CA ALA A 236 -3.87 20.44 8.24
C ALA A 236 -4.92 19.59 7.51
N VAL A 237 -6.19 19.66 7.93
CA VAL A 237 -7.32 19.00 7.25
C VAL A 237 -7.43 19.46 5.79
N MET A 238 -7.21 20.75 5.51
CA MET A 238 -7.25 21.28 4.15
C MET A 238 -6.04 20.83 3.31
N MET A 239 -4.84 20.88 3.87
CA MET A 239 -3.63 20.42 3.18
C MET A 239 -3.67 18.91 2.89
N ALA A 240 -4.31 18.14 3.77
CA ALA A 240 -4.58 16.72 3.57
C ALA A 240 -5.57 16.44 2.44
N GLY A 241 -6.28 17.46 1.93
CA GLY A 241 -7.25 17.33 0.86
C GLY A 241 -8.54 16.62 1.28
N LEU A 242 -8.85 16.62 2.58
CA LEU A 242 -9.99 15.91 3.12
C LEU A 242 -11.32 16.54 2.69
N GLN A 243 -12.29 15.68 2.37
CA GLN A 243 -13.65 16.04 1.97
C GLN A 243 -14.61 16.09 3.17
N GLN A 244 -15.85 16.53 2.93
CA GLN A 244 -16.89 16.51 3.97
C GLN A 244 -17.14 15.10 4.52
N SER A 245 -17.04 14.05 3.69
CA SER A 245 -17.17 12.66 4.14
C SER A 245 -16.16 12.33 5.23
N ASP A 246 -14.91 12.75 5.04
CA ASP A 246 -13.82 12.41 5.97
C ASP A 246 -13.99 13.18 7.30
N ILE A 247 -14.52 14.41 7.23
CA ILE A 247 -14.90 15.19 8.41
C ILE A 247 -16.09 14.54 9.12
N ASP A 248 -17.04 13.98 8.36
CA ASP A 248 -18.20 13.26 8.88
C ASP A 248 -17.77 11.93 9.54
N ASP A 249 -16.83 11.20 8.96
CA ASP A 249 -16.27 9.96 9.51
C ASP A 249 -15.54 10.25 10.83
N MET A 250 -14.68 11.28 10.86
CA MET A 250 -14.06 11.74 12.12
C MET A 250 -15.09 12.19 13.16
N ARG A 251 -16.18 12.86 12.73
CA ARG A 251 -17.25 13.29 13.64
C ARG A 251 -17.96 12.09 14.25
N ASP A 252 -18.30 11.11 13.42
CA ASP A 252 -19.08 9.95 13.82
C ASP A 252 -18.25 9.03 14.71
N ASP A 253 -16.97 8.83 14.40
CA ASP A 253 -16.02 8.11 15.24
C ASP A 253 -15.86 8.75 16.63
N ILE A 254 -15.54 10.05 16.69
CA ILE A 254 -15.49 10.81 17.95
C ILE A 254 -16.84 10.74 18.67
N ALA A 255 -17.97 10.70 17.95
CA ALA A 255 -19.27 10.62 18.57
C ALA A 255 -19.51 9.26 19.25
N ASP A 256 -19.03 8.18 18.65
CA ASP A 256 -19.23 6.82 19.11
C ASP A 256 -18.53 6.56 20.45
N ASP A 257 -17.23 6.87 20.56
CA ASP A 257 -16.46 6.52 21.76
C ASP A 257 -15.63 7.67 22.37
N GLY A 258 -15.47 8.79 21.66
CA GLY A 258 -14.74 9.96 22.15
C GLY A 258 -13.21 9.85 22.00
N ILE A 259 -12.72 8.82 21.33
CA ILE A 259 -11.35 8.71 20.85
C ILE A 259 -11.34 8.77 19.31
N ILE A 260 -10.16 8.68 18.70
CA ILE A 260 -10.04 8.59 17.24
C ILE A 260 -9.45 7.22 16.92
N ASN A 261 -10.24 6.37 16.25
CA ASN A 261 -9.85 5.03 15.83
C ASN A 261 -10.67 4.60 14.60
N GLY A 262 -10.62 3.31 14.24
CA GLY A 262 -11.51 2.75 13.23
C GLY A 262 -11.45 3.51 11.90
N ILE A 263 -12.62 3.78 11.33
CA ILE A 263 -12.77 4.44 10.02
C ILE A 263 -12.15 5.84 9.95
N ALA A 264 -11.93 6.51 11.09
CA ALA A 264 -11.33 7.84 11.13
C ALA A 264 -9.79 7.80 11.17
N MET A 265 -9.19 6.63 11.46
CA MET A 265 -7.75 6.48 11.66
C MET A 265 -6.92 6.89 10.43
N PRO A 266 -7.24 6.46 9.19
CA PRO A 266 -6.46 6.84 8.02
C PRO A 266 -6.41 8.37 7.81
N PHE A 267 -7.55 9.03 8.00
CA PHE A 267 -7.66 10.48 7.86
C PHE A 267 -6.96 11.22 9.00
N TRP A 268 -6.99 10.66 10.21
CA TRP A 268 -6.29 11.20 11.37
C TRP A 268 -4.78 11.15 11.20
N ILE A 269 -4.23 10.02 10.76
CA ILE A 269 -2.80 9.86 10.43
C ILE A 269 -2.39 10.88 9.37
N ARG A 270 -3.15 10.98 8.27
CA ARG A 270 -2.89 11.96 7.21
C ARG A 270 -2.89 13.38 7.77
N THR A 271 -3.89 13.75 8.55
CA THR A 271 -3.98 15.09 9.16
C THR A 271 -2.80 15.38 10.09
N ALA A 272 -2.37 14.39 10.89
CA ALA A 272 -1.22 14.53 11.79
C ALA A 272 0.09 14.77 11.04
N VAL A 273 0.32 14.07 9.93
CA VAL A 273 1.47 14.27 9.04
C VAL A 273 1.47 15.69 8.49
N TYR A 274 0.33 16.14 7.95
CA TYR A 274 0.21 17.48 7.39
C TYR A 274 0.39 18.57 8.46
N ALA A 275 -0.11 18.36 9.68
CA ALA A 275 0.11 19.28 10.79
C ALA A 275 1.61 19.52 11.09
N GLY A 276 2.47 18.52 10.87
CA GLY A 276 3.93 18.66 11.02
C GLY A 276 4.61 19.54 9.96
N ILE A 277 3.95 19.81 8.83
CA ILE A 277 4.48 20.59 7.71
C ILE A 277 3.65 21.85 7.38
N VAL A 278 2.59 22.13 8.14
CA VAL A 278 1.77 23.33 7.98
C VAL A 278 2.63 24.59 8.19
N ASP A 279 2.63 25.48 7.19
CA ASP A 279 3.14 26.85 7.34
C ASP A 279 2.03 27.74 7.92
N LEU A 280 1.97 27.77 9.25
CA LEU A 280 0.95 28.53 9.98
C LEU A 280 1.10 30.05 9.77
N GLU A 281 2.30 30.54 9.44
CA GLU A 281 2.52 31.96 9.15
C GLU A 281 1.96 32.32 7.77
N ALA A 282 2.15 31.47 6.77
CA ALA A 282 1.50 31.65 5.46
C ALA A 282 -0.03 31.56 5.56
N ALA A 283 -0.54 30.62 6.35
CA ALA A 283 -1.98 30.50 6.61
C ALA A 283 -2.53 31.75 7.31
N LYS A 284 -1.81 32.28 8.31
CA LYS A 284 -2.14 33.54 9.00
C LYS A 284 -2.25 34.70 8.01
N ILE A 285 -1.22 34.89 7.18
CA ILE A 285 -1.16 35.97 6.19
C ILE A 285 -2.34 35.88 5.21
N ARG A 286 -2.71 34.68 4.76
CA ARG A 286 -3.86 34.49 3.86
C ARG A 286 -5.17 34.85 4.54
N LEU A 287 -5.35 34.44 5.79
CA LEU A 287 -6.57 34.74 6.54
C LEU A 287 -6.74 36.24 6.78
N GLU A 288 -5.64 36.96 7.03
CA GLU A 288 -5.61 38.43 7.16
C GLU A 288 -5.92 39.19 5.86
N THR A 289 -5.96 38.51 4.71
CA THR A 289 -6.46 39.14 3.47
C THR A 289 -7.97 39.31 3.45
N LEU A 290 -8.70 38.60 4.32
CA LEU A 290 -10.15 38.69 4.39
C LEU A 290 -10.61 40.00 5.06
N PRO A 291 -11.69 40.63 4.57
CA PRO A 291 -12.21 41.86 5.17
C PRO A 291 -12.55 41.71 6.65
N GLY A 292 -11.96 42.54 7.50
CA GLY A 292 -12.27 42.57 8.94
C GLY A 292 -11.52 41.55 9.78
N VAL A 293 -10.58 40.81 9.20
CA VAL A 293 -9.57 40.03 9.95
C VAL A 293 -8.36 40.93 10.20
N VAL A 294 -7.99 41.13 11.47
CA VAL A 294 -6.94 42.10 11.85
C VAL A 294 -5.70 41.41 12.42
N ASP A 295 -5.88 40.31 13.16
CA ASP A 295 -4.77 39.53 13.70
C ASP A 295 -5.20 38.08 13.79
N ALA A 296 -4.84 37.25 12.80
CA ALA A 296 -5.13 35.84 12.86
C ALA A 296 -4.16 35.10 13.80
N PRO A 297 -4.56 33.96 14.39
CA PRO A 297 -3.66 33.13 15.19
C PRO A 297 -2.38 32.78 14.43
N GLY A 298 -1.27 32.67 15.14
CA GLY A 298 0.04 32.37 14.57
C GLY A 298 0.86 31.44 15.45
N PHE A 299 2.00 30.97 14.94
CA PHE A 299 2.80 29.94 15.59
C PHE A 299 3.59 30.43 16.81
N SER A 300 3.74 31.76 17.00
CA SER A 300 4.55 32.32 18.09
C SER A 300 4.05 31.98 19.50
N THR A 301 2.83 31.44 19.63
CA THR A 301 2.20 31.00 20.88
C THR A 301 2.23 29.47 21.08
N LEU A 302 2.58 28.70 20.05
CA LEU A 302 2.59 27.23 20.10
C LEU A 302 3.97 26.73 20.56
N GLY A 303 4.06 26.27 21.80
CA GLY A 303 5.18 25.46 22.25
C GLY A 303 5.11 24.09 21.59
N SER A 304 5.64 23.94 20.37
CA SER A 304 6.03 22.69 19.70
C SER A 304 5.11 21.46 19.81
N THR A 305 3.81 21.56 20.10
CA THR A 305 2.99 20.38 20.42
C THR A 305 1.55 20.50 19.95
N PHE A 306 1.30 19.97 18.75
CA PHE A 306 -0.01 19.56 18.29
C PHE A 306 0.14 18.31 17.42
N PRO A 307 -0.60 17.22 17.70
CA PRO A 307 -0.58 16.43 18.93
C PRO A 307 0.39 15.22 18.80
N PHE A 308 1.04 14.84 19.90
CA PHE A 308 1.94 13.68 20.04
C PHE A 308 1.18 12.35 20.27
N TRP A 309 0.04 12.12 19.61
CA TRP A 309 -0.76 10.90 19.83
C TRP A 309 -0.82 9.95 18.64
N VAL A 310 -0.46 10.41 17.44
CA VAL A 310 -0.23 9.49 16.31
C VAL A 310 1.25 9.15 16.34
N ASP A 311 1.57 7.97 16.82
CA ASP A 311 2.89 7.41 16.57
C ASP A 311 2.92 7.04 15.09
N LEU A 312 3.60 7.85 14.28
CA LEU A 312 3.71 7.59 12.84
C LEU A 312 4.57 6.35 12.53
N THR A 313 5.13 5.72 13.56
CA THR A 313 5.83 4.44 13.47
C THR A 313 5.01 3.27 14.03
N ASP A 314 3.75 3.51 14.42
CA ASP A 314 2.83 2.43 14.78
C ASP A 314 2.51 1.57 13.56
N ASP A 315 2.13 0.33 13.86
CA ASP A 315 1.69 -0.70 12.93
C ASP A 315 0.43 -1.29 13.59
N SER A 316 -0.70 -0.66 13.27
CA SER A 316 -1.95 -0.81 14.02
C SER A 316 -2.59 -2.19 13.83
N ASP A 317 -2.39 -2.84 12.69
CA ASP A 317 -2.89 -4.19 12.39
C ASP A 317 -1.82 -5.30 12.52
N GLY A 318 -0.53 -4.93 12.61
CA GLY A 318 0.58 -5.82 12.92
C GLY A 318 1.09 -6.61 11.71
N ASP A 319 0.91 -6.11 10.50
CA ASP A 319 1.28 -6.80 9.26
C ASP A 319 2.74 -6.56 8.82
N GLY A 320 3.43 -5.63 9.49
CA GLY A 320 4.81 -5.26 9.23
C GLY A 320 5.00 -3.99 8.39
N LEU A 321 3.91 -3.36 7.95
CA LEU A 321 3.86 -2.04 7.35
C LEU A 321 3.42 -1.02 8.41
N SER A 322 4.05 0.15 8.45
CA SER A 322 3.66 1.17 9.42
C SER A 322 2.46 1.97 8.92
N ASP A 323 1.59 2.41 9.82
CA ASP A 323 0.41 3.27 9.56
C ASP A 323 0.73 4.46 8.63
N GLN A 324 1.90 5.06 8.80
CA GLN A 324 2.34 6.17 7.95
C GLN A 324 2.65 5.73 6.51
N ALA A 325 3.28 4.59 6.32
CA ALA A 325 3.65 4.05 5.01
C ALA A 325 2.40 3.68 4.22
N GLU A 326 1.45 3.02 4.89
CA GLU A 326 0.14 2.67 4.34
C GLU A 326 -0.60 3.91 3.84
N VAL A 327 -0.82 4.90 4.71
CA VAL A 327 -1.66 6.07 4.36
C VAL A 327 -0.99 7.02 3.35
N LEU A 328 0.35 7.12 3.36
CA LEU A 328 1.07 8.13 2.57
C LEU A 328 1.76 7.61 1.32
N VAL A 329 2.14 6.33 1.30
CA VAL A 329 2.95 5.74 0.23
C VAL A 329 2.12 4.76 -0.59
N GLU A 330 1.52 3.78 0.08
CA GLU A 330 0.85 2.66 -0.60
C GLU A 330 -0.63 2.92 -0.87
N GLY A 331 -1.29 3.65 0.03
CA GLY A 331 -2.73 3.92 -0.01
C GLY A 331 -3.60 2.84 0.62
N SER A 332 -3.00 1.89 1.35
CA SER A 332 -3.69 0.82 2.10
C SER A 332 -4.36 1.31 3.39
N ASP A 333 -5.18 0.44 4.00
CA ASP A 333 -5.90 0.72 5.24
C ASP A 333 -5.10 0.26 6.47
N PRO A 334 -4.59 1.17 7.33
CA PRO A 334 -3.78 0.85 8.51
C PRO A 334 -4.46 0.00 9.59
N LEU A 335 -5.73 -0.33 9.41
CA LEU A 335 -6.47 -1.22 10.31
C LEU A 335 -6.78 -2.57 9.69
N SER A 336 -6.25 -2.85 8.49
CA SER A 336 -6.53 -4.03 7.71
C SER A 336 -5.23 -4.62 7.18
N SER A 337 -4.79 -5.73 7.81
CA SER A 337 -3.55 -6.42 7.48
C SER A 337 -3.54 -7.12 6.11
N ASP A 338 -4.51 -6.82 5.24
CA ASP A 338 -4.82 -7.42 3.93
C ASP A 338 -5.94 -6.55 3.33
N THR A 339 -5.56 -5.41 2.76
CA THR A 339 -6.48 -4.33 2.35
C THR A 339 -7.37 -4.76 1.19
N ASP A 340 -6.84 -5.53 0.24
CA ASP A 340 -7.58 -6.00 -0.93
C ASP A 340 -8.27 -7.36 -0.72
N SER A 341 -7.98 -8.02 0.41
CA SER A 341 -8.57 -9.28 0.88
C SER A 341 -8.24 -10.49 -0.01
N ASP A 342 -7.03 -10.53 -0.58
CA ASP A 342 -6.58 -11.62 -1.44
C ASP A 342 -5.86 -12.76 -0.69
N GLY A 343 -5.60 -12.56 0.61
CA GLY A 343 -4.97 -13.53 1.51
C GLY A 343 -3.47 -13.32 1.71
N MET A 344 -2.91 -12.23 1.18
CA MET A 344 -1.55 -11.78 1.43
C MET A 344 -1.57 -10.48 2.24
N PRO A 345 -0.70 -10.31 3.26
CA PRO A 345 -0.66 -9.06 4.00
C PRO A 345 0.04 -7.93 3.24
N ASP A 346 -0.44 -6.70 3.39
CA ASP A 346 0.08 -5.51 2.71
C ASP A 346 1.59 -5.34 2.96
N GLY A 347 2.03 -5.53 4.21
CA GLY A 347 3.43 -5.50 4.59
C GLY A 347 4.30 -6.56 3.88
N TRP A 348 3.76 -7.75 3.62
CA TRP A 348 4.44 -8.78 2.84
C TRP A 348 4.49 -8.39 1.36
N GLU A 349 3.37 -7.97 0.80
CA GLU A 349 3.25 -7.55 -0.60
C GLU A 349 4.24 -6.45 -0.95
N VAL A 350 4.27 -5.38 -0.16
CA VAL A 350 5.19 -4.25 -0.33
C VAL A 350 6.65 -4.69 -0.21
N SER A 351 6.96 -5.64 0.67
CA SER A 351 8.32 -6.17 0.83
C SER A 351 8.85 -6.89 -0.42
N PHE A 352 7.94 -7.48 -1.22
CA PHE A 352 8.26 -8.15 -2.48
C PHE A 352 7.90 -7.34 -3.73
N GLY A 353 7.36 -6.13 -3.54
CA GLY A 353 7.06 -5.17 -4.62
C GLY A 353 5.72 -5.38 -5.32
N PHE A 354 4.77 -6.05 -4.67
CA PHE A 354 3.37 -6.13 -5.07
C PHE A 354 2.58 -4.89 -4.63
N ASP A 355 1.34 -4.77 -5.09
CA ASP A 355 0.46 -3.63 -4.85
C ASP A 355 -0.67 -4.05 -3.88
N PRO A 356 -0.68 -3.58 -2.62
CA PRO A 356 -1.62 -4.04 -1.58
C PRO A 356 -3.08 -3.64 -1.81
N LEU A 357 -3.38 -3.05 -2.97
CA LEU A 357 -4.71 -2.63 -3.38
C LEU A 357 -5.28 -3.49 -4.52
N VAL A 358 -4.56 -4.56 -4.93
CA VAL A 358 -4.86 -5.32 -6.15
C VAL A 358 -4.66 -6.83 -5.93
N ASP A 359 -5.78 -7.57 -5.94
CA ASP A 359 -5.77 -9.05 -5.85
C ASP A 359 -4.89 -9.65 -6.95
N ASP A 360 -3.67 -10.01 -6.55
CA ASP A 360 -2.63 -10.60 -7.38
C ASP A 360 -2.11 -11.92 -6.82
N ALA A 361 -2.71 -12.43 -5.73
CA ALA A 361 -2.50 -13.73 -5.10
C ALA A 361 -2.34 -14.93 -6.05
N SER A 362 -2.97 -14.87 -7.23
CA SER A 362 -2.92 -15.92 -8.26
C SER A 362 -1.76 -15.81 -9.27
N GLY A 363 -0.94 -14.76 -9.17
CA GLY A 363 0.27 -14.56 -9.95
C GLY A 363 1.35 -15.59 -9.66
N ASP A 364 2.24 -15.82 -10.62
CA ASP A 364 3.42 -16.70 -10.54
C ASP A 364 4.57 -15.96 -11.27
N PRO A 365 5.23 -15.00 -10.61
CA PRO A 365 6.15 -14.06 -11.26
C PRO A 365 7.45 -14.72 -11.74
N ASP A 366 7.92 -15.75 -11.05
CA ASP A 366 9.15 -16.47 -11.38
C ASP A 366 8.95 -17.74 -12.21
N GLY A 367 7.70 -18.22 -12.32
CA GLY A 367 7.30 -19.32 -13.19
C GLY A 367 7.63 -20.70 -12.65
N ASP A 368 7.78 -20.85 -11.33
CA ASP A 368 8.15 -22.10 -10.68
C ASP A 368 6.95 -23.04 -10.40
N GLY A 369 5.74 -22.50 -10.58
CA GLY A 369 4.46 -23.20 -10.42
C GLY A 369 3.78 -23.01 -9.07
N LEU A 370 4.30 -22.16 -8.19
CA LEU A 370 3.61 -21.64 -7.01
C LEU A 370 2.99 -20.28 -7.31
N THR A 371 1.84 -20.00 -6.70
CA THR A 371 1.23 -18.66 -6.77
C THR A 371 1.74 -17.78 -5.63
N ASN A 372 1.69 -16.45 -5.76
CA ASN A 372 2.10 -15.49 -4.72
C ASN A 372 1.58 -15.88 -3.32
N VAL A 373 0.28 -16.22 -3.18
CA VAL A 373 -0.29 -16.63 -1.89
C VAL A 373 0.24 -17.98 -1.38
N GLN A 374 0.56 -18.92 -2.29
CA GLN A 374 1.18 -20.19 -1.91
C GLN A 374 2.61 -19.98 -1.41
N GLU A 375 3.31 -19.01 -1.98
CA GLU A 375 4.66 -18.63 -1.58
C GLU A 375 4.66 -17.92 -0.23
N TYR A 376 3.73 -16.98 0.00
CA TYR A 376 3.50 -16.41 1.32
C TYR A 376 3.29 -17.50 2.40
N LEU A 377 2.40 -18.47 2.12
CA LEU A 377 2.11 -19.57 3.04
C LEU A 377 3.30 -20.53 3.24
N SER A 378 4.17 -20.65 2.24
CA SER A 378 5.35 -21.51 2.25
C SER A 378 6.62 -20.79 2.70
N GLN A 379 6.53 -19.48 2.97
CA GLN A 379 7.63 -18.59 3.33
C GLN A 379 8.76 -18.56 2.30
N THR A 380 8.43 -18.77 1.02
CA THR A 380 9.37 -18.71 -0.11
C THR A 380 9.41 -17.31 -0.72
N ASN A 381 10.31 -17.09 -1.68
CA ASN A 381 10.47 -15.80 -2.33
C ASN A 381 9.76 -15.78 -3.70
N PRO A 382 8.69 -14.97 -3.87
CA PRO A 382 7.87 -14.92 -5.08
C PRO A 382 8.52 -14.36 -6.34
N ASN A 383 9.77 -13.95 -6.23
CA ASN A 383 10.58 -13.51 -7.36
C ASN A 383 11.80 -14.41 -7.59
N ALA A 384 11.87 -15.57 -6.94
CA ALA A 384 12.99 -16.49 -7.02
C ALA A 384 12.55 -17.94 -6.97
N SER A 385 12.58 -18.58 -8.14
CA SER A 385 12.10 -19.95 -8.34
C SER A 385 12.79 -21.03 -7.49
N ASP A 386 13.83 -20.70 -6.72
CA ASP A 386 14.65 -21.58 -5.89
C ASP A 386 15.14 -20.73 -4.70
N THR A 387 14.41 -20.78 -3.60
CA THR A 387 14.59 -19.88 -2.45
C THR A 387 15.87 -20.19 -1.67
N ASP A 388 16.21 -21.47 -1.48
CA ASP A 388 17.40 -21.88 -0.70
C ASP A 388 18.67 -22.13 -1.56
N GLY A 389 18.51 -22.04 -2.87
CA GLY A 389 19.56 -22.12 -3.89
C GLY A 389 20.14 -23.52 -4.07
N ASP A 390 19.41 -24.59 -3.78
CA ASP A 390 19.87 -25.98 -3.89
C ASP A 390 19.72 -26.59 -5.30
N SER A 391 19.21 -25.81 -6.25
CA SER A 391 18.91 -26.16 -7.65
C SER A 391 17.63 -26.94 -7.90
N TYR A 392 16.78 -27.12 -6.89
CA TYR A 392 15.37 -27.51 -7.05
C TYR A 392 14.50 -26.27 -6.94
N THR A 393 13.36 -26.27 -7.64
CA THR A 393 12.44 -25.14 -7.52
C THR A 393 11.51 -25.31 -6.35
N ASP A 394 11.03 -24.21 -5.75
CA ASP A 394 10.20 -24.28 -4.55
C ASP A 394 8.93 -25.11 -4.80
N GLY A 395 8.30 -24.90 -5.96
CA GLY A 395 7.18 -25.69 -6.46
C GLY A 395 7.53 -27.17 -6.70
N ASN A 396 8.76 -27.50 -7.11
CA ASN A 396 9.20 -28.89 -7.21
C ASN A 396 9.29 -29.54 -5.84
N GLU A 397 9.79 -28.81 -4.85
CA GLU A 397 10.03 -29.29 -3.51
C GLU A 397 8.75 -29.61 -2.78
N LEU A 398 7.81 -28.67 -2.73
CA LEU A 398 6.51 -28.89 -2.10
C LEU A 398 5.76 -30.07 -2.73
N ASN A 399 5.86 -30.25 -4.05
CA ASN A 399 5.19 -31.33 -4.75
C ASN A 399 5.87 -32.70 -4.59
N ASN A 400 7.16 -32.74 -4.25
CA ASN A 400 7.95 -33.98 -4.16
C ASN A 400 8.55 -34.24 -2.77
N GLY A 401 8.10 -33.50 -1.76
CA GLY A 401 8.38 -33.71 -0.34
C GLY A 401 9.71 -33.13 0.16
N GLY A 402 10.25 -32.13 -0.53
CA GLY A 402 11.34 -31.27 -0.05
C GLY A 402 10.82 -30.13 0.84
N ASP A 403 11.74 -29.35 1.40
CA ASP A 403 11.43 -28.10 2.13
C ASP A 403 12.18 -26.96 1.42
N PRO A 404 11.48 -26.04 0.74
CA PRO A 404 12.10 -25.02 -0.11
C PRO A 404 12.92 -23.97 0.64
N ASN A 405 12.94 -24.04 1.96
CA ASN A 405 13.72 -23.15 2.81
C ASN A 405 14.90 -23.86 3.49
N ASP A 406 15.13 -25.14 3.20
CA ASP A 406 16.25 -25.92 3.74
C ASP A 406 16.99 -26.67 2.64
N LYS A 407 18.15 -26.14 2.26
CA LYS A 407 19.07 -26.68 1.24
C LYS A 407 19.44 -28.16 1.43
N LEU A 408 19.23 -28.73 2.62
CA LEU A 408 19.49 -30.14 2.91
C LEU A 408 18.26 -31.05 2.72
N SER A 409 17.08 -30.48 2.56
CA SER A 409 15.78 -31.14 2.42
C SER A 409 15.41 -31.35 0.95
N LEU A 410 16.22 -32.16 0.26
CA LEU A 410 16.03 -32.38 -1.17
C LEU A 410 14.69 -33.09 -1.49
N PRO A 411 14.01 -32.75 -2.58
CA PRO A 411 12.82 -33.46 -3.04
C PRO A 411 13.14 -34.86 -3.58
N LEU A 412 12.11 -35.70 -3.76
CA LEU A 412 12.27 -36.95 -4.50
C LEU A 412 12.57 -36.68 -5.99
N ALA A 413 13.82 -36.90 -6.39
CA ALA A 413 14.28 -36.69 -7.77
C ALA A 413 15.17 -37.84 -8.26
N ILE A 414 15.19 -38.04 -9.59
CA ILE A 414 16.10 -38.95 -10.28
C ILE A 414 17.34 -38.14 -10.69
N THR A 415 18.51 -38.51 -10.17
CA THR A 415 19.78 -37.76 -10.36
C THR A 415 20.70 -38.40 -11.40
N SER A 416 20.38 -39.63 -11.83
CA SER A 416 21.12 -40.31 -12.89
C SER A 416 20.58 -39.97 -14.28
N SER A 417 21.44 -40.15 -15.29
CA SER A 417 21.07 -40.08 -16.70
C SER A 417 21.25 -41.44 -17.36
N PRO A 418 20.36 -41.82 -18.31
CA PRO A 418 20.49 -43.08 -19.03
C PRO A 418 21.83 -43.17 -19.78
N GLY A 419 22.37 -44.39 -19.86
CA GLY A 419 23.61 -44.67 -20.59
C GLY A 419 23.44 -44.52 -22.11
N PRO A 420 24.54 -44.67 -22.89
CA PRO A 420 24.51 -44.56 -24.34
C PRO A 420 23.55 -45.57 -24.98
N ASP A 421 23.18 -45.30 -26.24
CA ASP A 421 22.34 -46.15 -27.08
C ASP A 421 22.78 -47.62 -27.08
N GLY A 422 21.81 -48.52 -27.20
CA GLY A 422 22.01 -49.97 -27.09
C GLY A 422 22.38 -50.66 -28.41
N GLU A 423 22.87 -51.88 -28.31
CA GLU A 423 23.10 -52.77 -29.46
C GLU A 423 22.21 -54.00 -29.34
N THR A 424 21.59 -54.45 -30.45
CA THR A 424 20.78 -55.66 -30.41
C THR A 424 21.64 -56.89 -30.07
N GLY A 425 21.14 -57.75 -29.18
CA GLY A 425 21.84 -58.93 -28.68
C GLY A 425 22.81 -58.66 -27.51
N PHE A 426 23.04 -57.39 -27.14
CA PHE A 426 23.88 -57.03 -25.99
C PHE A 426 23.04 -56.49 -24.83
N ASN A 427 23.48 -56.77 -23.60
CA ASN A 427 22.75 -56.33 -22.41
C ASN A 427 22.98 -54.83 -22.16
N TYR A 428 21.90 -54.06 -22.22
CA TYR A 428 21.83 -52.70 -21.74
C TYR A 428 21.48 -52.69 -20.25
N THR A 429 22.24 -51.93 -19.47
CA THR A 429 21.97 -51.74 -18.04
C THR A 429 22.01 -50.27 -17.66
N TYR A 430 21.05 -49.85 -16.85
CA TYR A 430 21.00 -48.49 -16.31
C TYR A 430 20.59 -48.54 -14.84
N ALA A 431 21.49 -48.11 -13.95
CA ALA A 431 21.22 -48.05 -12.51
C ALA A 431 20.69 -46.66 -12.15
N ILE A 432 19.43 -46.59 -11.76
CA ILE A 432 18.78 -45.33 -11.41
C ILE A 432 19.30 -44.87 -10.04
N GLN A 433 19.76 -43.62 -9.99
CA GLN A 433 20.12 -42.95 -8.75
C GLN A 433 19.06 -41.91 -8.42
N THR A 434 18.75 -41.78 -7.14
CA THR A 434 17.72 -40.89 -6.60
C THR A 434 18.29 -40.09 -5.44
N THR A 435 17.67 -38.95 -5.13
CA THR A 435 17.97 -38.15 -3.94
C THR A 435 17.70 -38.93 -2.65
N TRP A 436 16.60 -39.68 -2.61
CA TRP A 436 16.20 -40.49 -1.46
C TRP A 436 16.58 -41.96 -1.61
N ALA A 437 17.01 -42.60 -0.53
CA ALA A 437 17.24 -44.04 -0.49
C ALA A 437 15.93 -44.82 -0.29
N GLY A 438 15.86 -46.06 -0.81
CA GLY A 438 14.75 -46.97 -0.55
C GLY A 438 13.45 -46.67 -1.31
N ALA A 439 13.52 -45.93 -2.41
CA ALA A 439 12.38 -45.72 -3.31
C ALA A 439 12.01 -47.01 -4.06
N ASN A 440 10.76 -47.07 -4.55
CA ASN A 440 10.28 -48.14 -5.42
C ASN A 440 10.34 -47.69 -6.89
N PHE A 441 10.72 -48.61 -7.77
CA PHE A 441 10.93 -48.34 -9.19
C PHE A 441 9.97 -49.14 -10.07
N SER A 442 9.40 -48.50 -11.10
CA SER A 442 8.56 -49.18 -12.10
C SER A 442 8.75 -48.61 -13.49
N LEU A 443 8.50 -49.42 -14.52
CA LEU A 443 8.47 -48.98 -15.91
C LEU A 443 7.03 -48.67 -16.31
N ASP A 444 6.76 -47.40 -16.60
CA ASP A 444 5.46 -46.94 -17.13
C ASP A 444 5.37 -47.25 -18.63
N SER A 445 6.50 -47.16 -19.34
CA SER A 445 6.63 -47.51 -20.75
C SER A 445 8.00 -48.12 -21.00
N ALA A 446 8.04 -49.26 -21.71
CA ALA A 446 9.30 -49.94 -22.02
C ALA A 446 9.16 -50.82 -23.27
N PRO A 447 10.26 -51.06 -24.02
CA PRO A 447 10.28 -52.03 -25.09
C PRO A 447 10.05 -53.46 -24.56
N PRO A 448 9.52 -54.37 -25.40
CA PRO A 448 9.36 -55.77 -25.02
C PRO A 448 10.67 -56.39 -24.53
N GLY A 449 10.62 -57.02 -23.36
CA GLY A 449 11.75 -57.72 -22.74
C GLY A 449 12.60 -56.86 -21.80
N MET A 450 12.36 -55.56 -21.70
CA MET A 450 13.01 -54.71 -20.69
C MET A 450 12.36 -54.91 -19.32
N SER A 451 13.19 -54.98 -18.27
CA SER A 451 12.74 -55.10 -16.89
C SER A 451 13.52 -54.15 -15.97
N ILE A 452 12.95 -53.90 -14.79
CA ILE A 452 13.56 -53.10 -13.73
C ILE A 452 13.47 -53.86 -12.40
N ASP A 453 14.54 -53.83 -11.61
CA ASP A 453 14.48 -54.22 -10.21
C ASP A 453 13.67 -53.17 -9.42
N ALA A 454 12.49 -53.55 -8.95
CA ALA A 454 11.56 -52.66 -8.26
C ALA A 454 12.12 -52.08 -6.95
N SER A 455 13.15 -52.69 -6.37
CA SER A 455 13.78 -52.25 -5.11
C SER A 455 15.18 -51.66 -5.30
N GLY A 456 15.91 -52.14 -6.30
CA GLY A 456 17.30 -51.73 -6.60
C GLY A 456 17.44 -50.72 -7.73
N GLY A 457 16.39 -50.43 -8.49
CA GLY A 457 16.39 -49.44 -9.57
C GLY A 457 17.29 -49.79 -10.76
N LEU A 458 17.72 -51.04 -10.88
CA LEU A 458 18.55 -51.50 -12.00
C LEU A 458 17.65 -51.94 -13.16
N ILE A 459 17.69 -51.18 -14.26
CA ILE A 459 17.13 -51.58 -15.54
C ILE A 459 18.07 -52.58 -16.21
N SER A 460 17.50 -53.65 -16.76
CA SER A 460 18.21 -54.61 -17.61
C SER A 460 17.38 -54.92 -18.84
N TRP A 461 18.02 -54.89 -20.01
CA TRP A 461 17.38 -55.20 -21.28
C TRP A 461 18.37 -55.75 -22.28
N THR A 462 18.07 -56.89 -22.89
CA THR A 462 18.79 -57.39 -24.05
C THR A 462 17.87 -57.26 -25.27
N PRO A 463 18.04 -56.23 -26.13
CA PRO A 463 17.20 -56.05 -27.30
C PRO A 463 17.32 -57.27 -28.21
N ALA A 464 16.19 -57.83 -28.63
CA ALA A 464 16.19 -58.91 -29.61
C ALA A 464 16.76 -58.39 -30.95
N LEU A 465 17.30 -59.31 -31.75
CA LEU A 465 17.90 -58.93 -33.04
C LEU A 465 16.91 -58.29 -34.01
N ALA A 466 15.61 -58.59 -33.87
CA ALA A 466 14.53 -57.96 -34.62
C ALA A 466 14.06 -56.61 -34.04
N GLN A 467 14.77 -56.05 -33.05
CA GLN A 467 14.44 -54.76 -32.41
C GLN A 467 15.51 -53.67 -32.63
N PRO A 468 16.01 -53.40 -33.86
CA PRO A 468 16.69 -52.13 -34.13
C PRO A 468 15.65 -50.99 -34.22
N GLY A 469 15.99 -49.80 -33.76
CA GLY A 469 15.12 -48.61 -33.82
C GLY A 469 15.10 -47.79 -32.54
N SER A 470 14.19 -46.81 -32.47
CA SER A 470 14.03 -45.94 -31.29
C SER A 470 12.88 -46.39 -30.41
N PHE A 471 13.14 -46.51 -29.11
CA PHE A 471 12.18 -46.97 -28.11
C PHE A 471 12.01 -45.92 -27.01
N SER A 472 10.77 -45.51 -26.77
CA SER A 472 10.46 -44.67 -25.62
C SER A 472 10.50 -45.51 -24.35
N VAL A 473 11.23 -45.03 -23.35
CA VAL A 473 11.29 -45.60 -22.02
C VAL A 473 10.85 -44.53 -21.02
N SER A 474 9.94 -44.90 -20.13
CA SER A 474 9.48 -44.05 -19.04
C SER A 474 9.57 -44.81 -17.73
N VAL A 475 10.33 -44.25 -16.79
CA VAL A 475 10.59 -44.83 -15.48
C VAL A 475 9.95 -43.97 -14.41
N ARG A 476 9.19 -44.60 -13.53
CA ARG A 476 8.61 -43.97 -12.34
C ARG A 476 9.36 -44.41 -11.10
N VAL A 477 9.68 -43.44 -10.26
CA VAL A 477 10.22 -43.63 -8.91
C VAL A 477 9.16 -43.15 -7.92
N THR A 478 8.87 -43.97 -6.91
CA THR A 478 7.81 -43.68 -5.93
C THR A 478 8.34 -43.87 -4.51
N SER A 479 8.07 -42.92 -3.61
CA SER A 479 8.36 -43.03 -2.18
C SER A 479 7.19 -42.48 -1.37
N GLY A 480 6.46 -43.37 -0.68
CA GLY A 480 5.26 -42.97 0.06
C GLY A 480 4.18 -42.39 -0.86
N LEU A 481 3.88 -41.11 -0.69
CA LEU A 481 2.91 -40.36 -1.49
C LEU A 481 3.53 -39.67 -2.72
N TYR A 482 4.85 -39.57 -2.77
CA TYR A 482 5.56 -38.82 -3.81
C TYR A 482 5.97 -39.73 -4.96
N SER A 483 5.94 -39.19 -6.18
CA SER A 483 6.43 -39.91 -7.35
C SER A 483 7.01 -38.96 -8.39
N THR A 484 8.13 -39.35 -8.99
CA THR A 484 8.76 -38.64 -10.10
C THR A 484 8.96 -39.56 -11.30
N VAL A 485 9.02 -39.00 -12.50
CA VAL A 485 9.12 -39.75 -13.75
C VAL A 485 10.26 -39.22 -14.62
N GLN A 486 11.10 -40.11 -15.12
CA GLN A 486 12.10 -39.81 -16.15
C GLN A 486 11.72 -40.53 -17.44
N SER A 487 11.57 -39.76 -18.52
CA SER A 487 11.32 -40.29 -19.87
C SER A 487 12.51 -40.02 -20.78
N TYR A 488 12.89 -41.01 -21.57
CA TYR A 488 13.96 -40.90 -22.55
C TYR A 488 13.69 -41.80 -23.76
N VAL A 489 14.42 -41.55 -24.84
CA VAL A 489 14.41 -42.41 -26.04
C VAL A 489 15.72 -43.16 -26.06
N LEU A 490 15.64 -44.49 -26.10
CA LEU A 490 16.77 -45.37 -26.29
C LEU A 490 16.78 -45.82 -27.75
N THR A 491 17.85 -45.52 -28.48
CA THR A 491 18.02 -46.04 -29.84
C THR A 491 18.83 -47.31 -29.76
N THR A 492 18.45 -48.32 -30.55
CA THR A 492 19.23 -49.52 -30.75
C THR A 492 19.67 -49.65 -32.19
N VAL A 493 20.96 -49.93 -32.35
CA VAL A 493 21.53 -50.35 -33.64
C VAL A 493 21.65 -51.86 -33.67
N PRO A 494 21.68 -52.50 -34.84
CA PRO A 494 21.96 -53.93 -34.91
C PRO A 494 23.36 -54.19 -34.33
N GLY A 495 23.46 -55.03 -33.30
CA GLY A 495 24.73 -55.30 -32.63
C GLY A 495 25.67 -56.11 -33.51
N ASN A 496 26.98 -55.82 -33.42
CA ASN A 496 28.01 -56.49 -34.22
C ASN A 496 27.68 -56.51 -35.73
N THR A 497 27.24 -55.37 -36.29
CA THR A 497 26.97 -55.22 -37.73
C THR A 497 28.22 -55.63 -38.54
N GLY A 498 28.06 -56.63 -39.40
CA GLY A 498 29.16 -57.23 -40.16
C GLY A 498 29.92 -58.40 -39.51
N ASP A 499 29.70 -58.73 -38.23
CA ASP A 499 30.16 -60.01 -37.64
C ASP A 499 29.08 -61.07 -37.79
N ILE A 500 29.05 -61.67 -38.98
CA ILE A 500 28.04 -62.65 -39.41
C ILE A 500 28.23 -64.01 -38.71
N ASN A 501 29.43 -64.29 -38.18
CA ASN A 501 29.74 -65.57 -37.55
C ASN A 501 29.69 -65.56 -36.01
N GLU A 502 29.42 -64.39 -35.41
CA GLU A 502 29.26 -64.15 -33.98
C GLU A 502 30.50 -64.49 -33.13
N ASP A 503 31.71 -64.48 -33.72
CA ASP A 503 32.96 -64.69 -32.98
C ASP A 503 33.48 -63.43 -32.27
N GLY A 504 32.72 -62.33 -32.35
CA GLY A 504 33.03 -61.07 -31.67
C GLY A 504 34.05 -60.22 -32.43
N LYS A 505 34.42 -60.60 -33.66
CA LYS A 505 35.39 -59.87 -34.49
C LYS A 505 34.93 -59.81 -35.93
N ILE A 506 34.77 -58.62 -36.49
CA ILE A 506 34.58 -58.47 -37.93
C ILE A 506 35.91 -58.78 -38.63
N ASN A 507 35.98 -59.92 -39.31
CA ASN A 507 37.22 -60.43 -39.89
C ASN A 507 36.97 -61.18 -41.22
N GLY A 508 38.02 -61.77 -41.79
CA GLY A 508 37.92 -62.47 -43.08
C GLY A 508 36.90 -63.61 -43.11
N LYS A 509 36.55 -64.20 -41.97
CA LYS A 509 35.50 -65.23 -41.90
C LYS A 509 34.12 -64.67 -42.16
N ASP A 510 33.85 -63.43 -41.74
CA ASP A 510 32.58 -62.76 -41.97
C ASP A 510 32.39 -62.40 -43.43
N ILE A 511 33.46 -61.92 -44.08
CA ILE A 511 33.46 -61.67 -45.53
C ILE A 511 33.10 -62.96 -46.27
N LEU A 512 33.78 -64.07 -45.95
CA LEU A 512 33.53 -65.36 -46.57
C LEU A 512 32.11 -65.87 -46.32
N LEU A 513 31.56 -65.65 -45.12
CA LEU A 513 30.19 -66.04 -44.81
C LEU A 513 29.18 -65.20 -45.62
N GLY A 514 29.41 -63.89 -45.73
CA GLY A 514 28.60 -62.96 -46.52
C GLY A 514 28.63 -63.30 -48.00
N GLU A 515 29.81 -63.55 -48.58
CA GLU A 515 29.97 -64.01 -49.97
C GLU A 515 29.18 -65.29 -50.23
N ARG A 516 29.25 -66.26 -49.32
CA ARG A 516 28.51 -67.53 -49.46
C ARG A 516 27.01 -67.34 -49.41
N ILE A 517 26.52 -66.41 -48.60
CA ILE A 517 25.09 -66.07 -48.52
C ILE A 517 24.64 -65.40 -49.83
N VAL A 518 25.37 -64.39 -50.32
CA VAL A 518 25.06 -63.68 -51.58
C VAL A 518 25.09 -64.60 -52.80
N LEU A 519 26.02 -65.57 -52.82
CA LEU A 519 26.13 -66.56 -53.90
C LEU A 519 25.11 -67.71 -53.79
N GLY A 520 24.24 -67.71 -52.76
CA GLY A 520 23.26 -68.79 -52.53
C GLY A 520 23.89 -70.13 -52.12
N LEU A 521 25.15 -70.12 -51.70
CA LEU A 521 25.89 -71.30 -51.23
C LEU A 521 25.62 -71.62 -49.75
N MET A 522 24.83 -70.78 -49.08
CA MET A 522 24.41 -70.91 -47.69
C MET A 522 23.08 -70.17 -47.49
N VAL A 523 22.16 -70.76 -46.72
CA VAL A 523 20.94 -70.07 -46.26
C VAL A 523 21.25 -69.39 -44.92
N PRO A 524 21.12 -68.06 -44.80
CA PRO A 524 21.42 -67.35 -43.56
C PRO A 524 20.37 -67.66 -42.49
N SER A 525 20.80 -67.70 -41.22
CA SER A 525 19.88 -67.59 -40.10
C SER A 525 19.27 -66.17 -40.04
N ALA A 526 18.17 -65.99 -39.33
CA ALA A 526 17.58 -64.66 -39.16
C ALA A 526 18.58 -63.65 -38.56
N GLN A 527 19.49 -64.10 -37.69
CA GLN A 527 20.53 -63.27 -37.09
C GLN A 527 21.58 -62.85 -38.13
N GLN A 528 21.99 -63.80 -38.98
CA GLN A 528 22.94 -63.55 -40.05
C GLN A 528 22.38 -62.60 -41.08
N THR A 529 21.08 -62.69 -41.39
CA THR A 529 20.41 -61.74 -42.29
C THR A 529 20.48 -60.31 -41.78
N ILE A 530 20.18 -60.11 -40.50
CA ILE A 530 20.16 -58.79 -39.88
C ILE A 530 21.58 -58.22 -39.77
N ARG A 531 22.58 -59.05 -39.48
CA ARG A 531 23.98 -58.61 -39.36
C ARG A 531 24.69 -58.41 -40.70
N ALA A 532 24.21 -59.08 -41.75
CA ALA A 532 24.80 -59.04 -43.08
C ALA A 532 24.13 -58.03 -44.02
N ASP A 533 22.95 -57.51 -43.71
CA ASP A 533 22.29 -56.43 -44.47
C ASP A 533 22.74 -55.05 -43.94
N LEU A 534 23.94 -54.63 -44.33
CA LEU A 534 24.55 -53.36 -43.88
C LEU A 534 24.01 -52.15 -44.65
N SER A 535 23.41 -52.37 -45.81
CA SER A 535 22.76 -51.35 -46.62
C SER A 535 21.30 -51.09 -46.22
N ALA A 536 20.75 -51.92 -45.33
CA ALA A 536 19.42 -51.83 -44.76
C ALA A 536 18.30 -51.82 -45.81
N ASP A 537 18.52 -52.53 -46.93
CA ASP A 537 17.56 -52.59 -48.05
C ASP A 537 16.68 -53.85 -48.03
N GLY A 538 16.83 -54.68 -46.99
CA GLY A 538 16.07 -55.89 -46.77
C GLY A 538 16.62 -57.11 -47.51
N ASN A 539 17.74 -56.97 -48.24
CA ASN A 539 18.40 -58.06 -48.94
C ASN A 539 19.90 -58.10 -48.61
N ILE A 540 20.47 -59.31 -48.52
CA ILE A 540 21.91 -59.48 -48.38
C ILE A 540 22.50 -59.56 -49.79
N GLN A 541 23.25 -58.54 -50.20
CA GLN A 541 23.82 -58.37 -51.53
C GLN A 541 25.32 -58.05 -51.47
N GLY A 542 25.96 -58.02 -52.64
CA GLY A 542 27.41 -57.83 -52.74
C GLY A 542 27.90 -56.50 -52.18
N ASN A 543 27.06 -55.46 -52.15
CA ASN A 543 27.36 -54.19 -51.52
C ASN A 543 27.55 -54.33 -50.00
N ASP A 544 26.75 -55.16 -49.33
CA ASP A 544 26.90 -55.39 -47.89
C ASP A 544 28.19 -56.12 -47.57
N VAL A 545 28.54 -57.14 -48.37
CA VAL A 545 29.80 -57.87 -48.25
C VAL A 545 31.01 -56.93 -48.40
N VAL A 546 30.92 -55.97 -49.32
CA VAL A 546 31.96 -54.94 -49.49
C VAL A 546 32.06 -54.03 -48.26
N MET A 547 30.94 -53.69 -47.62
CA MET A 547 30.95 -52.93 -46.37
C MET A 547 31.59 -53.74 -45.23
N ILE A 548 31.27 -55.04 -45.11
CA ILE A 548 31.89 -55.94 -44.14
C ILE A 548 33.39 -56.06 -44.38
N GLN A 549 33.81 -56.16 -45.64
CA GLN A 549 35.22 -56.20 -46.01
C GLN A 549 35.97 -54.92 -45.62
N ARG A 550 35.36 -53.75 -45.80
CA ARG A 550 35.93 -52.47 -45.35
C ARG A 550 36.04 -52.40 -43.83
N MET A 551 35.03 -52.89 -43.11
CA MET A 551 35.05 -52.95 -41.65
C MET A 551 36.12 -53.93 -41.13
N ALA A 552 36.27 -55.10 -41.75
CA ALA A 552 37.23 -56.13 -41.38
C ALA A 552 38.71 -55.73 -41.60
N LEU A 553 38.96 -54.89 -42.60
CA LEU A 553 40.31 -54.50 -43.01
C LEU A 553 40.75 -53.13 -42.46
N GLY A 554 39.83 -52.37 -41.86
CA GLY A 554 40.04 -50.98 -41.49
C GLY A 554 40.00 -50.02 -42.69
N PRO A 555 39.99 -48.68 -42.46
CA PRO A 555 39.96 -47.68 -43.51
C PRO A 555 41.17 -47.71 -44.45
#